data_AF-A0A2T6CKC8-F1
#
_entry.id   AF-A0A2T6CKC8-F1
#
_cell.length_a   1.000
_cell.length_b   1.000
_cell.length_c   1.000
_cell.angle_alpha   90.00
_cell.angle_beta   90.00
_cell.angle_gamma   90.00
#
_symmetry.space_group_name_H-M   'P 1'
#
loop_
_entity.id
_entity.type
_entity.pdbx_description
1 polymer ?
#
loop_
_entity_poly.entity_id
_entity_poly.type
_entity_poly.pdbx_seq_one_letter_code
_entity_poly.pdbx_strand_id
1 'polypeptide(L)'
;MRLVSAIFSVCILLFALALFLIVHPQSPLPPQWNPIKPLSVTDPITPLTSWKLRQTLGDDSLCRAALGTGAVFEDLPDFEQSEQCHIKPQVRLTSVGTAKVKPLNTRCQTALRMAMWQ
;
A
#
# COMPACT_ATOMS: atom_id res chain seq x y z
N MET A 1 1.54 -21.90 40.78
CA MET A 1 0.59 -21.95 39.65
C MET A 1 -0.19 -20.63 39.48
N ARG A 2 -0.86 -20.11 40.52
CA ARG A 2 -1.61 -18.82 40.43
C ARG A 2 -0.75 -17.60 40.08
N LEU A 3 0.45 -17.47 40.67
CA LEU A 3 1.35 -16.33 40.42
C LEU A 3 1.87 -16.31 38.97
N VAL A 4 2.27 -17.49 38.45
CA VAL A 4 2.76 -17.65 37.06
C VAL A 4 1.65 -17.33 36.06
N SER A 5 0.42 -17.78 36.33
CA SER A 5 -0.74 -17.46 35.49
C SER A 5 -1.06 -15.96 35.50
N ALA A 6 -0.97 -15.29 36.65
CA ALA A 6 -1.22 -13.85 36.75
C ALA A 6 -0.17 -13.04 35.96
N ILE A 7 1.11 -13.39 36.08
CA ILE A 7 2.19 -12.75 35.31
C ILE A 7 1.97 -12.94 33.81
N PHE A 8 1.64 -14.15 33.38
CA PHE A 8 1.38 -14.45 31.97
C PHE A 8 0.21 -13.63 31.41
N SER A 9 -0.90 -13.55 32.15
CA SER A 9 -2.06 -12.73 31.76
C SER A 9 -1.72 -11.25 31.67
N VAL A 10 -0.94 -10.70 32.62
CA VAL A 10 -0.49 -9.31 32.57
C VAL A 10 0.40 -9.05 31.35
N CYS A 11 1.35 -9.94 31.06
CA CYS A 11 2.20 -9.81 29.87
C CYS A 11 1.38 -9.81 28.58
N ILE A 12 0.38 -10.70 28.46
CA ILE A 12 -0.52 -10.72 27.30
C ILE A 12 -1.30 -9.40 27.17
N LEU A 13 -1.84 -8.88 28.28
CA LEU A 13 -2.60 -7.63 28.27
C LEU A 13 -1.72 -6.44 27.85
N LEU A 14 -0.50 -6.36 28.38
CA LEU A 14 0.45 -5.31 28.01
C LEU A 14 0.85 -5.41 26.54
N PHE A 15 1.07 -6.63 26.03
CA PHE A 15 1.39 -6.86 24.63
C PHE A 15 0.21 -6.48 23.72
N ALA A 16 -1.01 -6.87 24.07
CA ALA A 16 -2.22 -6.50 23.32
C ALA A 16 -2.43 -4.98 23.30
N LEU A 17 -2.22 -4.29 24.43
CA LEU A 17 -2.28 -2.84 24.51
C LEU A 17 -1.23 -2.17 23.62
N ALA A 18 0.01 -2.68 23.64
CA ALA A 18 1.08 -2.15 22.78
C ALA A 18 0.74 -2.31 21.28
N LEU A 19 0.25 -3.49 20.88
CA LEU A 19 -0.20 -3.72 19.50
C LEU A 19 -1.36 -2.79 19.13
N PHE A 20 -2.33 -2.61 20.02
CA PHE A 20 -3.46 -1.70 19.78
C PHE A 20 -2.97 -0.27 19.54
N LEU A 21 -2.03 0.23 20.34
CA LEU A 21 -1.46 1.58 20.19
C LEU A 21 -0.67 1.75 18.89
N ILE A 22 0.03 0.71 18.42
CA ILE A 22 0.77 0.73 17.14
C ILE A 22 -0.19 0.77 15.95
N VAL A 23 -1.22 -0.08 16.00
CA VAL A 23 -2.19 -0.27 14.92
C VAL A 23 -3.25 0.83 14.92
N HIS A 24 -3.44 1.60 15.98
CA HIS A 24 -4.48 2.61 16.03
C HIS A 24 -4.34 3.64 14.87
N PRO A 25 -5.43 4.06 14.19
CA PRO A 25 -5.35 5.02 13.08
C PRO A 25 -4.79 6.39 13.47
N GLN A 26 -4.86 6.74 14.75
CA GLN A 26 -4.32 7.97 15.33
C GLN A 26 -3.05 7.70 16.16
N SER A 27 -2.33 6.62 15.85
CA SER A 27 -1.06 6.35 16.52
C SER A 27 -0.05 7.48 16.23
N PRO A 28 0.87 7.78 17.16
CA PRO A 28 1.89 8.81 16.96
C PRO A 28 2.98 8.36 15.95
N LEU A 29 2.90 7.13 15.45
CA LEU A 29 3.84 6.61 14.48
C LEU A 29 3.62 7.28 13.11
N PRO A 30 4.70 7.57 12.37
CA PRO A 30 4.58 8.01 10.99
C PRO A 30 3.76 7.01 10.15
N PRO A 31 2.93 7.45 9.18
CA PRO A 31 2.03 6.58 8.42
C PRO A 31 2.70 5.36 7.79
N GLN A 32 3.93 5.50 7.31
CA GLN A 32 4.70 4.42 6.70
C GLN A 32 4.95 3.25 7.67
N TRP A 33 5.02 3.51 8.99
CA TRP A 33 5.20 2.52 10.04
C TRP A 33 3.89 1.95 10.60
N ASN A 34 2.74 2.56 10.31
CA ASN A 34 1.45 2.05 10.76
C ASN A 34 0.91 1.02 9.75
N PRO A 35 0.68 -0.24 10.15
CA PRO A 35 0.30 -1.31 9.21
C PRO A 35 -1.10 -1.12 8.61
N ILE A 36 -2.03 -0.42 9.27
CA ILE A 36 -3.38 -0.22 8.72
C ILE A 36 -3.51 1.07 7.90
N LYS A 37 -2.47 1.90 7.87
CA LYS A 37 -2.45 3.07 6.98
C LYS A 37 -2.12 2.62 5.55
N PRO A 38 -2.81 3.20 4.55
CA PRO A 38 -2.57 2.84 3.15
C PRO A 38 -1.13 3.14 2.74
N LEU A 39 -0.68 2.47 1.68
CA LEU A 39 0.59 2.78 1.03
C LEU A 39 0.51 4.17 0.38
N SER A 40 1.60 4.95 0.50
CA SER A 40 1.84 6.13 -0.31
C SER A 40 3.16 5.97 -1.06
N VAL A 41 3.18 6.34 -2.35
CA VAL A 41 4.40 6.38 -3.17
C VAL A 41 5.43 7.37 -2.63
N THR A 42 4.99 8.45 -1.98
CA THR A 42 5.88 9.50 -1.46
C THR A 42 6.44 9.21 -0.08
N ASP A 43 6.02 8.12 0.56
CA ASP A 43 6.48 7.76 1.90
C ASP A 43 7.90 7.18 1.85
N PRO A 44 8.74 7.42 2.89
CA PRO A 44 10.02 6.74 3.02
C PRO A 44 9.86 5.22 3.05
N ILE A 45 10.77 4.50 2.40
CA ILE A 45 10.78 3.04 2.40
C ILE A 45 11.07 2.51 3.82
N THR A 46 10.26 1.55 4.26
CA THR A 46 10.37 0.87 5.56
C THR A 46 10.31 -0.64 5.36
N PRO A 47 10.61 -1.45 6.40
CA PRO A 47 10.38 -2.89 6.35
C PRO A 47 8.92 -3.29 6.06
N LEU A 48 7.95 -2.41 6.35
CA LEU A 48 6.53 -2.66 6.06
C LEU A 48 6.15 -2.37 4.60
N THR A 49 6.96 -1.61 3.86
CA THR A 49 6.62 -1.17 2.50
C THR A 49 6.33 -2.35 1.57
N SER A 50 7.14 -3.40 1.61
CA SER A 50 6.93 -4.60 0.77
C SER A 50 5.61 -5.32 1.08
N TRP A 51 5.22 -5.37 2.35
CA TRP A 51 3.95 -5.97 2.77
C TRP A 51 2.77 -5.10 2.33
N LYS A 52 2.83 -3.78 2.58
CA LYS A 52 1.82 -2.81 2.15
C LYS A 52 1.63 -2.82 0.62
N LEU A 53 2.73 -2.86 -0.13
CA LEU A 53 2.71 -2.93 -1.59
C LEU A 53 2.02 -4.22 -2.05
N ARG A 54 2.34 -5.36 -1.46
CA ARG A 54 1.67 -6.63 -1.82
C ARG A 54 0.16 -6.58 -1.59
N GLN A 55 -0.28 -6.06 -0.44
CA GLN A 55 -1.70 -5.87 -0.15
C GLN A 55 -2.36 -4.91 -1.14
N THR A 56 -1.71 -3.77 -1.40
CA THR A 56 -2.20 -2.72 -2.31
C THR A 56 -2.35 -3.23 -3.74
N LEU A 57 -1.45 -4.08 -4.20
CA LEU A 57 -1.49 -4.64 -5.56
C LEU A 57 -2.60 -5.69 -5.76
N GLY A 58 -3.12 -6.24 -4.67
CA GLY A 58 -4.23 -7.20 -4.70
C GLY A 58 -5.62 -6.55 -4.77
N ASP A 59 -5.70 -5.22 -4.66
CA ASP A 59 -6.97 -4.47 -4.69
C ASP A 59 -6.85 -3.27 -5.63
N ASP A 60 -7.73 -3.21 -6.63
CA ASP A 60 -7.69 -2.22 -7.70
C ASP A 60 -7.94 -0.79 -7.19
N SER A 61 -8.78 -0.64 -6.16
CA SER A 61 -9.09 0.66 -5.56
C SER A 61 -7.91 1.17 -4.73
N LEU A 62 -7.29 0.30 -3.94
CA LEU A 62 -6.09 0.63 -3.18
C LEU A 62 -4.92 0.95 -4.10
N CYS A 63 -4.78 0.22 -5.21
CA CYS A 63 -3.75 0.48 -6.20
C CYS A 63 -3.86 1.90 -6.77
N ARG A 64 -5.04 2.30 -7.24
CA ARG A 64 -5.26 3.64 -7.80
C ARG A 64 -5.05 4.74 -6.76
N ALA A 65 -5.54 4.50 -5.53
CA ALA A 65 -5.36 5.43 -4.43
C ALA A 65 -3.87 5.66 -4.10
N ALA A 66 -3.09 4.59 -4.00
CA ALA A 66 -1.65 4.67 -3.74
C ALA A 66 -0.89 5.30 -4.92
N LEU A 67 -1.23 4.94 -6.16
CA LEU A 67 -0.62 5.51 -7.36
C LEU A 67 -0.81 7.04 -7.41
N GLY A 68 -2.01 7.51 -7.03
CA GLY A 68 -2.35 8.93 -7.02
C GLY A 68 -1.58 9.77 -5.99
N THR A 69 -0.88 9.16 -5.04
CA THR A 69 -0.08 9.95 -4.08
C THR A 69 1.25 10.42 -4.66
N GLY A 70 1.75 9.80 -5.73
CA GLY A 70 3.06 10.12 -6.29
C GLY A 70 3.18 10.00 -7.82
N ALA A 71 2.08 9.83 -8.53
CA ALA A 71 2.06 9.78 -10.00
C ALA A 71 0.90 10.58 -10.57
N VAL A 72 1.03 10.99 -11.84
CA VAL A 72 -0.06 11.57 -12.62
C VAL A 72 -0.53 10.53 -13.63
N PHE A 73 -1.80 10.18 -13.54
CA PHE A 73 -2.42 9.20 -14.42
C PHE A 73 -3.90 9.53 -14.67
N GLU A 74 -4.45 8.92 -15.73
CA GLU A 74 -5.87 8.92 -16.05
C GLU A 74 -6.40 7.49 -15.96
N ASP A 75 -7.60 7.31 -15.40
CA ASP A 75 -8.32 6.04 -15.50
C ASP A 75 -8.86 5.85 -16.92
N LEU A 76 -8.68 4.65 -17.45
CA LEU A 76 -9.21 4.26 -18.76
C LEU A 76 -10.20 3.12 -18.62
N PRO A 77 -11.13 2.97 -19.57
CA PRO A 77 -11.90 1.74 -19.70
C PRO A 77 -10.97 0.54 -19.80
N ASP A 78 -11.37 -0.58 -19.21
CA ASP A 78 -10.64 -1.83 -19.32
C ASP A 78 -10.44 -2.21 -20.80
N PHE A 79 -9.22 -2.63 -21.12
CA PHE A 79 -8.91 -3.15 -22.45
C PHE A 79 -8.95 -4.67 -22.41
N GLU A 80 -9.79 -5.28 -23.22
CA GLU A 80 -9.98 -6.73 -23.28
C GLU A 80 -10.07 -7.20 -24.72
N GLN A 81 -9.10 -8.01 -25.12
CA GLN A 81 -9.12 -8.73 -26.40
C GLN A 81 -9.46 -10.21 -26.20
N SER A 82 -8.99 -10.79 -25.10
CA SER A 82 -9.31 -12.15 -24.65
C SER A 82 -9.04 -12.31 -23.15
N GLU A 83 -9.45 -13.44 -22.57
CA GLU A 83 -9.15 -13.79 -21.17
C GLU A 83 -7.63 -13.76 -20.85
N GLN A 84 -6.78 -14.05 -21.84
CA GLN A 84 -5.32 -14.04 -21.68
C GLN A 84 -4.67 -12.72 -22.10
N CYS A 85 -5.38 -11.87 -22.85
CA CYS A 85 -4.89 -10.59 -23.37
C CYS A 85 -5.83 -9.47 -22.91
N HIS A 86 -5.60 -9.00 -21.68
CA HIS A 86 -6.38 -7.91 -21.09
C HIS A 86 -5.52 -7.02 -20.18
N ILE A 87 -5.95 -5.76 -20.05
CA ILE A 87 -5.39 -4.75 -19.16
C ILE A 87 -6.54 -4.29 -18.27
N LYS A 88 -6.58 -4.84 -17.06
CA LYS A 88 -7.60 -4.58 -16.04
C LYS A 88 -6.93 -4.47 -14.67
N PRO A 89 -7.11 -3.38 -13.90
CA PRO A 89 -7.69 -2.10 -14.32
C PRO A 89 -6.69 -1.32 -15.19
N GLN A 90 -7.17 -0.71 -16.29
CA GLN A 90 -6.32 0.09 -17.16
C GLN A 90 -6.14 1.52 -16.66
N VAL A 91 -4.90 2.01 -16.71
CA VAL A 91 -4.54 3.41 -16.45
C VAL A 91 -3.61 3.94 -17.54
N ARG A 92 -3.64 5.26 -17.76
CA ARG A 92 -2.68 5.98 -18.59
C ARG A 92 -1.74 6.79 -17.71
N LEU A 93 -0.50 6.34 -17.58
CA LEU A 93 0.53 7.00 -16.78
C LEU A 93 1.28 8.06 -17.61
N THR A 94 1.44 9.27 -17.07
CA THR A 94 2.16 10.38 -17.74
C THR A 94 3.35 10.90 -16.95
N SER A 95 3.35 10.74 -15.63
CA SER A 95 4.51 11.07 -14.80
C SER A 95 4.52 10.26 -13.53
N VAL A 96 5.70 10.14 -12.95
CA VAL A 96 5.93 9.58 -11.63
C VAL A 96 6.90 10.52 -10.92
N GLY A 97 6.59 10.93 -9.69
CA GLY A 97 7.41 11.85 -8.93
C GLY A 97 7.72 13.09 -9.74
N THR A 98 9.02 13.33 -9.98
CA THR A 98 9.50 14.44 -10.82
C THR A 98 9.77 14.02 -12.27
N ALA A 99 9.77 12.72 -12.56
CA ALA A 99 10.03 12.19 -13.88
C ALA A 99 8.79 12.20 -14.78
N LYS A 100 8.92 12.78 -15.97
CA LYS A 100 7.91 12.63 -17.03
C LYS A 100 8.18 11.37 -17.83
N VAL A 101 7.13 10.65 -18.17
CA VAL A 101 7.20 9.48 -19.04
C VAL A 101 6.37 9.73 -20.29
N LYS A 102 6.72 9.07 -21.40
CA LYS A 102 5.82 9.01 -22.55
C LYS A 102 4.50 8.36 -22.08
N PRO A 103 3.31 8.88 -22.47
CA PRO A 103 2.04 8.30 -22.05
C PRO A 103 2.00 6.79 -22.23
N LEU A 104 1.82 6.07 -21.12
CA LEU A 104 1.88 4.62 -21.06
C LEU A 104 0.55 4.07 -20.57
N ASN A 105 -0.16 3.35 -21.44
CA ASN A 105 -1.35 2.61 -21.06
C ASN A 105 -0.92 1.26 -20.48
N THR A 106 -1.23 1.01 -19.21
CA THR A 106 -0.83 -0.23 -18.53
C THR A 106 -1.80 -0.57 -17.39
N ARG A 107 -1.57 -1.69 -16.72
CA ARG A 107 -2.31 -2.05 -15.50
C ARG A 107 -1.90 -1.12 -14.37
N CYS A 108 -2.83 -0.75 -13.49
CA CYS A 108 -2.50 0.03 -12.29
C CYS A 108 -1.32 -0.59 -11.51
N GLN A 109 -1.30 -1.92 -11.36
CA GLN A 109 -0.27 -2.66 -10.63
C GLN A 109 1.13 -2.50 -11.24
N THR A 110 1.22 -2.34 -12.56
CA THR A 110 2.48 -2.10 -13.27
C THR A 110 2.91 -0.64 -13.08
N ALA A 111 1.99 0.31 -13.25
CA ALA A 111 2.25 1.73 -13.02
C ALA A 111 2.71 1.99 -11.58
N LEU A 112 2.08 1.38 -10.57
CA LEU A 112 2.46 1.53 -9.17
C LEU A 112 3.86 0.99 -8.88
N ARG A 113 4.27 -0.13 -9.48
CA ARG A 113 5.64 -0.65 -9.34
C ARG A 113 6.68 0.27 -9.96
N MET A 114 6.38 0.85 -11.12
CA MET A 114 7.24 1.89 -11.70
C MET A 114 7.29 3.10 -10.75
N ALA A 115 6.16 3.41 -10.11
CA ALA A 115 6.07 4.56 -9.22
C ALA A 115 6.94 4.46 -7.97
N MET A 116 7.04 3.26 -7.41
CA MET A 116 7.84 2.97 -6.21
C MET A 116 9.36 2.97 -6.45
N TRP A 117 9.83 3.09 -7.70
CA TRP A 117 11.26 3.02 -8.05
C TRP A 117 11.92 4.41 -8.23
N GLN A 118 11.20 5.48 -7.92
CA GLN A 118 11.72 6.86 -7.93
C GLN A 118 12.64 7.17 -6.77
#